data_AF-A0A662Y0T2-F1
#
_entry.id   AF-A0A662Y0T2-F1
#
_cell.length_a   1.000
_cell.length_b   1.000
_cell.length_c   1.000
_cell.angle_alpha   90.00
_cell.angle_beta   90.00
_cell.angle_gamma   90.00
#
_symmetry.space_group_name_H-M   'P 1'
#
loop_
_entity.id
_entity.type
_entity.pdbx_description
1 polymer ?
#
loop_
_entity_poly.entity_id
_entity_poly.type
_entity_poly.pdbx_seq_one_letter_code
_entity_poly.pdbx_strand_id
1 'polypeptide(L)'
;MIANPGLKAYRYDPYPKVLTIEKYDLPQMMKIRRAAIDQSKSAKKFGIVLGTLGRQGNPTVLDRVKKLLEKSGKEYFVLLLSELFPDKLARFSDVDAWIQIACPRLSIDWGYAFPKPLLSPYEAEVCLEQAQWTEGSYPMDFYAKGSGPWTNYHEAQKQQPSKVPA
;
A
#
# COMPACT_ATOMS: atom_id res chain seq x y z
N MET A 1 2.12 15.45 9.43
CA MET A 1 1.28 14.85 10.48
C MET A 1 1.46 13.34 10.56
N ILE A 2 1.20 12.53 9.52
CA ILE A 2 1.44 11.07 9.62
C ILE A 2 2.94 10.73 9.80
N ALA A 3 3.81 11.23 8.90
CA ALA A 3 5.27 10.99 8.99
C ALA A 3 5.96 11.75 10.14
N ASN A 4 5.30 12.78 10.67
CA ASN A 4 5.83 13.64 11.73
C ASN A 4 4.70 13.99 12.70
N PRO A 5 4.28 13.05 13.57
CA PRO A 5 3.09 13.24 14.42
C PRO A 5 3.32 14.19 15.59
N GLY A 6 4.57 14.32 16.06
CA GLY A 6 4.92 15.22 17.17
C GLY A 6 5.05 16.71 16.78
N LEU A 7 5.07 17.04 15.50
CA LEU A 7 5.23 18.42 15.03
C LEU A 7 3.88 19.13 14.91
N LYS A 8 3.80 20.37 15.42
CA LYS A 8 2.65 21.24 15.19
C LYS A 8 2.61 21.64 13.70
N ALA A 9 1.54 21.26 13.01
CA ALA A 9 1.30 21.66 11.63
C ALA A 9 0.35 22.87 11.62
N TYR A 10 0.74 23.93 10.90
CA TYR A 10 -0.12 25.08 10.66
C TYR A 10 -0.54 25.11 9.19
N ARG A 11 -1.82 25.35 8.91
CA ARG A 11 -2.35 25.52 7.55
C ARG A 11 -2.86 26.93 7.39
N TYR A 12 -2.31 27.64 6.42
CA TYR A 12 -2.88 28.90 5.97
C TYR A 12 -3.80 28.62 4.78
N ASP A 13 -5.08 28.94 4.93
CA ASP A 13 -6.06 28.85 3.84
C ASP A 13 -6.14 30.21 3.13
N PRO A 14 -5.68 30.34 1.86
CA PRO A 14 -5.58 31.62 1.18
C PRO A 14 -6.94 32.23 0.82
N TYR A 15 -8.01 31.44 0.80
CA TYR A 15 -9.36 31.92 0.43
C TYR A 15 -10.00 32.73 1.58
N PRO A 16 -10.21 32.16 2.79
CA PRO A 16 -10.69 32.92 3.93
C PRO A 16 -9.57 33.68 4.66
N LYS A 17 -8.30 33.47 4.29
CA LYS A 17 -7.10 34.04 4.94
C LYS A 17 -6.98 33.66 6.41
N VAL A 18 -7.32 32.41 6.73
CA VAL A 18 -7.32 31.88 8.11
C VAL A 18 -6.11 30.95 8.30
N LEU A 19 -5.42 31.13 9.42
CA LEU A 19 -4.37 30.21 9.88
C LEU A 19 -4.96 29.26 10.94
N THR A 20 -4.95 27.96 10.66
CA THR A 20 -5.41 26.91 11.56
C THR A 20 -4.26 26.03 12.03
N ILE A 21 -4.43 25.39 13.20
CA ILE A 21 -3.56 24.30 13.64
C ILE A 21 -4.22 23.00 13.19
N GLU A 22 -3.56 22.29 12.28
CA GLU A 22 -4.05 21.02 11.76
C GLU A 22 -3.65 19.88 12.70
N LYS A 23 -4.58 18.95 12.90
CA LYS A 23 -4.36 17.70 13.63
C LYS A 23 -4.78 16.53 12.74
N TYR A 24 -4.14 15.40 12.94
CA TYR A 24 -4.50 14.16 12.27
C TYR A 24 -4.70 13.08 13.33
N ASP A 25 -5.83 12.38 13.27
CA ASP A 25 -6.12 11.26 14.17
C ASP A 25 -5.34 10.03 13.72
N LEU A 26 -4.04 10.02 14.03
CA LEU A 26 -3.15 8.90 13.77
C LEU A 26 -3.61 7.62 14.47
N PRO A 27 -4.04 7.63 15.75
CA PRO A 27 -4.58 6.44 16.41
C PRO A 27 -5.77 5.81 15.66
N GLN A 28 -6.74 6.62 15.22
CA GLN A 28 -7.88 6.14 14.45
C GLN A 28 -7.43 5.53 13.11
N MET A 29 -6.56 6.22 12.37
CA MET A 29 -6.03 5.71 11.11
C MET A 29 -5.32 4.36 11.32
N MET A 30 -4.40 4.28 12.28
CA MET A 30 -3.66 3.05 12.59
C MET A 30 -4.59 1.90 12.96
N LYS A 31 -5.63 2.15 13.75
CA LYS A 31 -6.64 1.13 14.10
C LYS A 31 -7.37 0.60 12.87
N ILE A 32 -7.79 1.47 11.95
CA ILE A 32 -8.47 1.09 10.70
C ILE A 32 -7.53 0.26 9.82
N ARG A 33 -6.28 0.71 9.66
CA ARG A 33 -5.29 0.01 8.84
C ARG A 33 -4.92 -1.35 9.42
N ARG A 34 -4.76 -1.43 10.73
CA ARG A 34 -4.49 -2.69 11.43
C ARG A 34 -5.63 -3.68 11.28
N ALA A 35 -6.89 -3.23 11.40
CA ALA A 35 -8.04 -4.09 11.18
C ALA A 35 -8.10 -4.66 9.74
N ALA A 36 -7.76 -3.84 8.73
CA ALA A 36 -7.68 -4.31 7.34
C ALA A 36 -6.60 -5.37 7.14
N ILE A 37 -5.42 -5.20 7.76
CA ILE A 37 -4.35 -6.20 7.76
C ILE A 37 -4.83 -7.49 8.43
N ASP A 38 -5.38 -7.40 9.64
CA ASP A 38 -5.78 -8.58 10.41
C ASP A 38 -6.90 -9.36 9.70
N GLN A 39 -7.86 -8.68 9.06
CA GLN A 39 -8.87 -9.31 8.21
C GLN A 39 -8.27 -10.03 7.00
N SER A 40 -7.17 -9.50 6.45
CA SER A 40 -6.52 -10.06 5.26
C SER A 40 -5.65 -11.29 5.55
N LYS A 41 -5.25 -11.53 6.81
CA LYS A 41 -4.45 -12.72 7.17
C LYS A 41 -5.17 -14.04 6.84
N SER A 42 -6.48 -14.08 7.06
CA SER A 42 -7.34 -15.23 6.74
C SER A 42 -7.75 -15.33 5.27
N ALA A 43 -7.39 -14.35 4.42
CA ALA A 43 -7.73 -14.37 3.00
C ALA A 43 -7.08 -15.57 2.30
N LYS A 44 -7.83 -16.21 1.39
CA LYS A 44 -7.34 -17.30 0.54
C LYS A 44 -6.93 -16.75 -0.84
N LYS A 45 -7.75 -15.86 -1.40
CA LYS A 45 -7.54 -15.28 -2.73
C LYS A 45 -7.32 -13.76 -2.67
N PHE A 46 -6.18 -13.33 -3.19
CA PHE A 46 -5.80 -11.92 -3.29
C PHE A 46 -5.96 -11.37 -4.71
N GLY A 47 -6.50 -10.17 -4.83
CA GLY A 47 -6.41 -9.39 -6.07
C GLY A 47 -5.28 -8.37 -5.97
N ILE A 48 -4.33 -8.39 -6.91
CA ILE A 48 -3.25 -7.38 -6.96
C ILE A 48 -3.61 -6.35 -8.02
N VAL A 49 -3.80 -5.10 -7.63
CA VAL A 49 -4.01 -4.00 -8.58
C VAL A 49 -2.68 -3.33 -8.90
N LEU A 50 -2.29 -3.31 -10.17
CA LEU A 50 -1.18 -2.49 -10.66
C LEU A 50 -1.74 -1.25 -11.37
N GLY A 51 -1.45 -0.07 -10.82
CA GLY A 51 -1.88 1.21 -11.37
C GLY A 51 -1.20 1.54 -12.70
N THR A 52 -1.97 1.81 -13.75
CA THR A 52 -1.44 2.14 -15.08
C THR A 52 -1.44 3.65 -15.39
N LEU A 53 -1.96 4.47 -14.48
CA LEU A 53 -1.98 5.93 -14.64
C LEU A 53 -0.65 6.55 -14.19
N GLY A 54 0.05 7.19 -15.12
CA GLY A 54 1.31 7.87 -14.85
C GLY A 54 2.39 6.92 -14.32
N ARG A 55 3.14 7.37 -13.30
CA ARG A 55 4.20 6.57 -12.64
C ARG A 55 3.78 6.04 -11.27
N GLN A 56 2.49 5.72 -11.11
CA GLN A 56 1.95 5.25 -9.83
C GLN A 56 2.24 3.76 -9.58
N GLY A 57 2.12 2.92 -10.60
CA GLY A 57 2.44 1.50 -10.50
C GLY A 57 3.93 1.19 -10.60
N ASN A 58 4.34 0.07 -10.01
CA ASN A 58 5.71 -0.41 -10.04
C ASN A 58 5.78 -1.93 -10.25
N PRO A 59 6.26 -2.39 -11.43
CA PRO A 59 6.41 -3.81 -11.73
C PRO A 59 7.35 -4.56 -10.78
N THR A 60 8.40 -3.91 -10.25
CA THR A 60 9.33 -4.54 -9.29
C THR A 60 8.64 -4.84 -7.97
N VAL A 61 7.81 -3.91 -7.48
CA VAL A 61 6.98 -4.15 -6.29
C VAL A 61 5.95 -5.24 -6.56
N LEU A 62 5.35 -5.27 -7.76
CA LEU A 62 4.43 -6.34 -8.17
C LEU A 62 5.11 -7.71 -8.12
N ASP A 63 6.28 -7.86 -8.73
CA ASP A 63 7.01 -9.13 -8.74
C ASP A 63 7.36 -9.60 -7.32
N ARG A 64 7.66 -8.66 -6.42
CA ARG A 64 7.89 -8.96 -5.01
C ARG A 64 6.62 -9.48 -4.34
N VAL A 65 5.50 -8.75 -4.45
CA VAL A 65 4.22 -9.14 -3.85
C VAL A 65 3.77 -10.52 -4.36
N LYS A 66 3.94 -10.79 -5.65
CA LYS A 66 3.66 -12.11 -6.25
C LYS A 66 4.47 -13.22 -5.55
N LYS A 67 5.79 -13.05 -5.42
CA LYS A 67 6.66 -14.03 -4.74
C LYS A 67 6.25 -14.27 -3.28
N LEU A 68 5.81 -13.22 -2.58
CA LEU A 68 5.35 -13.36 -1.19
C LEU A 68 4.06 -14.16 -1.07
N LEU A 69 3.10 -13.91 -1.97
CA LEU A 69 1.84 -14.66 -2.02
C LEU A 69 2.08 -16.12 -2.41
N GLU A 70 2.95 -16.39 -3.38
CA GLU A 70 3.37 -17.74 -3.78
C GLU A 70 4.02 -18.49 -2.62
N LYS A 71 4.99 -17.87 -1.94
CA LYS A 71 5.66 -18.45 -0.77
C LYS A 71 4.68 -18.76 0.38
N SER A 72 3.62 -17.95 0.50
CA SER A 72 2.59 -18.11 1.53
C SER A 72 1.44 -19.03 1.11
N GLY A 73 1.52 -19.64 -0.08
CA GLY A 73 0.48 -20.54 -0.61
C GLY A 73 -0.87 -19.86 -0.85
N LYS A 74 -0.87 -18.56 -1.13
CA LYS A 74 -2.09 -17.77 -1.38
C LYS A 74 -2.40 -17.72 -2.87
N GLU A 75 -3.66 -17.91 -3.24
CA GLU A 75 -4.12 -17.73 -4.61
C GLU A 75 -4.13 -16.24 -4.95
N TYR A 76 -3.77 -15.87 -6.17
CA TYR A 76 -3.84 -14.47 -6.59
C TYR A 76 -4.02 -14.29 -8.10
N PHE A 77 -4.46 -13.09 -8.48
CA PHE A 77 -4.38 -12.61 -9.87
C PHE A 77 -3.94 -11.14 -9.90
N VAL A 78 -3.51 -10.68 -11.08
CA VAL A 78 -3.10 -9.30 -11.31
C VAL A 78 -4.16 -8.60 -12.17
N LEU A 79 -4.56 -7.41 -11.74
CA LEU A 79 -5.52 -6.55 -12.42
C LEU A 79 -4.86 -5.20 -12.73
N LEU A 80 -4.82 -4.83 -14.01
CA LEU A 80 -4.30 -3.54 -14.46
C LEU A 80 -5.43 -2.53 -14.54
N LEU A 81 -5.31 -1.41 -13.80
CA LEU A 81 -6.32 -0.35 -13.79
C LEU A 81 -5.67 1.03 -13.82
N SER A 82 -6.26 1.95 -14.59
CA SER A 82 -5.90 3.37 -14.51
C SER A 82 -6.38 3.99 -13.20
N GLU A 83 -7.59 3.63 -12.77
CA GLU A 83 -8.27 4.20 -11.62
C GLU A 83 -9.03 3.12 -10.82
N LEU A 84 -8.92 3.22 -9.50
CA LEU A 84 -9.53 2.31 -8.52
C LEU A 84 -10.80 2.93 -7.96
N PHE A 85 -11.90 2.18 -8.06
CA PHE A 85 -13.21 2.57 -7.51
C PHE A 85 -13.80 1.42 -6.71
N PRO A 86 -14.48 1.69 -5.57
CA PRO A 86 -15.13 0.66 -4.77
C PRO A 86 -16.06 -0.24 -5.61
N ASP A 87 -16.93 0.35 -6.43
CA ASP A 87 -17.90 -0.40 -7.24
C ASP A 87 -17.26 -1.31 -8.29
N LYS A 88 -16.07 -0.96 -8.76
CA LYS A 88 -15.32 -1.75 -9.74
C LYS A 88 -14.72 -2.98 -9.08
N LEU A 89 -14.09 -2.82 -7.92
CA LEU A 89 -13.51 -3.94 -7.17
C LEU A 89 -14.59 -4.84 -6.55
N ALA A 90 -15.75 -4.28 -6.21
CA ALA A 90 -16.91 -5.03 -5.72
C ALA A 90 -17.43 -6.08 -6.72
N ARG A 91 -17.10 -5.97 -8.01
CA ARG A 91 -17.49 -6.95 -9.03
C ARG A 91 -16.74 -8.28 -8.96
N PHE A 92 -15.63 -8.34 -8.22
CA PHE A 92 -14.86 -9.56 -8.02
C PHE A 92 -15.26 -10.19 -6.69
N SER A 93 -16.36 -10.96 -6.70
CA SER A 93 -16.93 -11.57 -5.50
C SER A 93 -16.04 -12.65 -4.86
N ASP A 94 -15.12 -13.21 -5.64
CA ASP A 94 -14.18 -14.26 -5.26
C ASP A 94 -12.87 -13.72 -4.64
N VAL A 95 -12.71 -12.41 -4.53
CA VAL A 95 -11.55 -11.78 -3.87
C VAL A 95 -11.82 -11.55 -2.39
N ASP A 96 -10.91 -12.03 -1.55
CA ASP A 96 -10.98 -11.85 -0.10
C ASP A 96 -10.33 -10.54 0.35
N ALA A 97 -9.20 -10.18 -0.27
CA ALA A 97 -8.44 -8.97 0.02
C ALA A 97 -7.72 -8.44 -1.23
N TRP A 98 -7.54 -7.12 -1.29
CA TRP A 98 -6.86 -6.44 -2.37
C TRP A 98 -5.51 -5.89 -1.90
N ILE A 99 -4.52 -5.94 -2.79
CA ILE A 99 -3.24 -5.23 -2.64
C ILE A 99 -3.15 -4.24 -3.78
N GLN A 100 -3.03 -2.95 -3.49
CA GLN A 100 -2.89 -1.92 -4.51
C GLN A 100 -1.45 -1.42 -4.61
N ILE A 101 -0.93 -1.43 -5.83
CA ILE A 101 0.36 -0.89 -6.24
C ILE A 101 0.06 0.27 -7.19
N ALA A 102 -0.47 1.36 -6.63
CA ALA A 102 -0.87 2.57 -7.34
C ALA A 102 -0.63 3.80 -6.44
N CYS A 103 -1.62 4.70 -6.31
CA CYS A 103 -1.51 5.85 -5.43
C CYS A 103 -1.51 5.42 -3.94
N PRO A 104 -0.46 5.75 -3.16
CA PRO A 104 -0.34 5.30 -1.78
C PRO A 104 -1.46 5.79 -0.85
N ARG A 105 -2.11 6.91 -1.21
CA ARG A 105 -3.22 7.49 -0.44
C ARG A 105 -4.49 6.66 -0.50
N LEU A 106 -4.69 5.80 -1.50
CA LEU A 106 -5.94 5.05 -1.68
C LEU A 106 -6.25 4.15 -0.48
N SER A 107 -5.26 3.40 0.00
CA SER A 107 -5.41 2.55 1.18
C SER A 107 -5.66 3.37 2.45
N ILE A 108 -4.93 4.47 2.64
CA ILE A 108 -4.98 5.27 3.87
C ILE A 108 -6.28 6.08 3.96
N ASP A 109 -6.62 6.81 2.90
CA ASP A 109 -7.72 7.77 2.93
C ASP A 109 -9.06 7.18 2.50
N TRP A 110 -9.04 6.13 1.67
CA TRP A 110 -10.25 5.57 1.06
C TRP A 110 -10.42 4.07 1.30
N GLY A 111 -9.48 3.41 1.99
CA GLY A 111 -9.48 1.95 2.15
C GLY A 111 -10.74 1.41 2.83
N TYR A 112 -11.39 2.18 3.70
CA TYR A 112 -12.64 1.81 4.37
C TYR A 112 -13.87 1.86 3.44
N ALA A 113 -13.77 2.54 2.29
CA ALA A 113 -14.88 2.64 1.33
C ALA A 113 -14.99 1.37 0.45
N PHE A 114 -13.98 0.51 0.47
CA PHE A 114 -14.00 -0.74 -0.30
C PHE A 114 -14.68 -1.85 0.51
N PRO A 115 -15.49 -2.72 -0.12
CA PRO A 115 -16.20 -3.79 0.58
C PRO A 115 -15.26 -4.91 1.08
N LYS A 116 -14.06 -4.99 0.51
CA LYS A 116 -12.99 -5.90 0.90
C LYS A 116 -11.76 -5.09 1.28
N PRO A 117 -10.91 -5.56 2.21
CA PRO A 117 -9.69 -4.86 2.62
C PRO A 117 -8.84 -4.45 1.42
N LEU A 118 -8.40 -3.18 1.40
CA LEU A 118 -7.48 -2.65 0.40
C LEU A 118 -6.15 -2.30 1.06
N LEU A 119 -5.16 -3.17 0.90
CA LEU A 119 -3.82 -3.04 1.47
C LEU A 119 -2.88 -2.28 0.53
N SER A 120 -1.99 -1.49 1.12
CA SER A 120 -0.78 -1.00 0.47
C SER A 120 0.31 -2.07 0.43
N PRO A 121 1.41 -1.89 -0.32
CA PRO A 121 2.49 -2.86 -0.38
C PRO A 121 3.14 -3.13 0.98
N TYR A 122 3.33 -2.09 1.81
CA TYR A 122 3.83 -2.25 3.18
C TYR A 122 2.90 -3.15 4.02
N GLU A 123 1.60 -2.89 3.97
CA GLU A 123 0.62 -3.64 4.75
C GLU A 123 0.48 -5.08 4.27
N ALA A 124 0.70 -5.35 2.97
CA ALA A 124 0.79 -6.70 2.44
C ALA A 124 2.00 -7.45 3.02
N GLU A 125 3.16 -6.80 3.16
CA GLU A 125 4.34 -7.41 3.83
C GLU A 125 4.05 -7.75 5.28
N VAL A 126 3.37 -6.86 6.01
CA VAL A 126 2.95 -7.10 7.40
C VAL A 126 1.93 -8.24 7.48
N CYS A 127 0.96 -8.26 6.55
CA CYS A 127 -0.05 -9.31 6.46
C CYS A 127 0.56 -10.69 6.19
N LEU A 128 1.63 -10.75 5.40
CA LEU A 128 2.34 -11.97 5.00
C LEU A 128 3.58 -12.25 5.89
N GLU A 129 3.64 -11.61 7.07
CA GLU A 129 4.67 -11.84 8.10
C GLU A 129 6.11 -11.60 7.62
N GLN A 130 6.30 -10.72 6.63
CA GLN A 130 7.62 -10.31 6.13
C GLN A 130 8.12 -8.98 6.71
N ALA A 131 7.21 -8.18 7.28
CA ALA A 131 7.52 -6.95 7.98
C ALA A 131 6.77 -6.89 9.32
N GLN A 132 7.36 -6.20 10.29
CA GLN A 132 6.71 -5.96 11.58
C GLN A 132 5.85 -4.69 11.52
N TRP A 133 4.67 -4.76 12.13
CA TRP A 133 3.85 -3.58 12.39
C TRP A 133 4.44 -2.78 13.56
N THR A 134 4.67 -1.49 13.35
CA THR A 134 5.20 -0.58 14.38
C THR A 134 4.10 0.34 14.89
N GLU A 135 3.72 0.20 16.16
CA GLU A 135 2.74 1.09 16.76
C GLU A 135 3.24 2.54 16.80
N GLY A 136 2.36 3.48 16.48
CA GLY A 136 2.67 4.91 16.46
C GLY A 136 3.50 5.41 15.27
N SER A 137 3.91 4.53 14.34
CA SER A 137 4.65 4.92 13.13
C SER A 137 4.12 4.19 11.90
N TYR A 138 3.57 4.94 10.96
CA TYR A 138 3.16 4.42 9.65
C TYR A 138 4.14 4.90 8.57
N PRO A 139 4.80 3.99 7.82
CA PRO A 139 5.77 4.38 6.82
C PRO A 139 5.10 5.15 5.67
N MET A 140 5.56 6.38 5.45
CA MET A 140 5.15 7.24 4.32
C MET A 140 6.28 7.34 3.29
N ASP A 141 6.99 6.24 3.08
CA ASP A 141 8.27 6.14 2.37
C ASP A 141 8.14 5.60 0.93
N PHE A 142 6.91 5.57 0.40
CA PHE A 142 6.58 4.96 -0.90
C PHE A 142 7.52 5.34 -2.07
N TYR A 143 8.04 6.58 -2.09
CA TYR A 143 8.96 7.09 -3.11
C TYR A 143 10.37 7.38 -2.56
N ALA A 144 10.70 6.86 -1.38
CA ALA A 144 12.03 7.01 -0.81
C ALA A 144 13.03 6.08 -1.52
N LYS A 145 14.27 6.55 -1.66
CA LYS A 145 15.41 5.70 -2.02
C LYS A 145 15.95 5.03 -0.76
N GLY A 146 16.26 3.75 -0.82
CA GLY A 146 16.91 3.03 0.28
C GLY A 146 16.03 2.71 1.49
N SER A 147 14.70 2.80 1.35
CA SER A 147 13.79 2.31 2.40
C SER A 147 13.41 0.83 2.18
N GLY A 148 12.37 0.36 2.87
CA GLY A 148 11.91 -1.01 2.83
C GLY A 148 11.58 -1.52 1.42
N PRO A 149 11.52 -2.84 1.23
CA PRO A 149 11.39 -3.46 -0.08
C PRO A 149 9.99 -3.30 -0.71
N TRP A 150 9.05 -2.69 0.01
CA TRP A 150 7.72 -2.27 -0.46
C TRP A 150 7.71 -0.91 -1.18
N THR A 151 8.86 -0.21 -1.25
CA THR A 151 8.95 1.14 -1.83
C THR A 151 9.37 1.13 -3.30
N ASN A 152 9.05 2.21 -4.02
CA ASN A 152 9.22 2.27 -5.47
C ASN A 152 10.68 2.32 -5.94
N TYR A 153 11.57 2.86 -5.10
CA TYR A 153 12.99 3.00 -5.41
C TYR A 153 13.86 2.17 -4.48
N HIS A 154 13.33 1.04 -4.02
CA HIS A 154 14.13 0.06 -3.29
C HIS A 154 15.21 -0.50 -4.22
N GLU A 155 16.48 -0.37 -3.82
CA GLU A 155 17.60 -0.97 -4.52
C GLU A 155 17.69 -2.46 -4.17
N ALA A 156 16.85 -3.28 -4.81
CA ALA A 156 17.11 -4.71 -4.86
C ALA A 156 18.45 -4.89 -5.59
N GLN A 157 19.41 -5.60 -4.99
CA GLN A 157 20.69 -5.93 -5.63
C GLN A 157 20.42 -6.39 -7.08
N LYS A 158 20.84 -5.58 -8.05
CA LYS A 158 20.74 -5.93 -9.46
C LYS A 158 21.54 -7.22 -9.64
N GLN A 159 20.87 -8.37 -9.72
CA GLN A 159 21.50 -9.55 -10.27
C GLN A 159 21.86 -9.17 -11.71
N GLN A 160 23.15 -8.97 -11.95
CA GLN A 160 23.66 -8.80 -13.31
C GLN A 160 23.14 -9.98 -14.12
N PRO A 161 22.52 -9.77 -15.30
CA PRO A 161 22.18 -10.89 -16.15
C PRO A 161 23.47 -11.67 -16.41
N SER A 162 23.48 -12.96 -16.08
CA SER A 162 24.59 -13.85 -16.40
C SER A 162 24.88 -13.67 -17.88
N LYS A 163 26.09 -13.22 -18.22
CA LYS A 163 26.55 -13.15 -19.60
C LYS A 163 26.33 -14.53 -20.21
N VAL A 164 25.35 -14.64 -21.10
CA VAL A 164 25.19 -15.85 -21.93
C VAL A 164 26.46 -15.90 -22.78
N PRO A 165 27.33 -16.92 -22.66
CA PRO A 165 28.44 -17.07 -23.57
C PRO A 165 27.88 -17.29 -24.97
N ALA A 166 28.44 -16.56 -25.94
CA ALA A 166 28.12 -16.65 -27.36
C ALA A 166 28.46 -18.03 -27.94
#